data_AF-A0A813H9C2-F1
#
_entry.id   AF-A0A813H9C2-F1
#
_cell.length_a   1.000
_cell.length_b   1.000
_cell.length_c   1.000
_cell.angle_alpha   90.00
_cell.angle_beta   90.00
_cell.angle_gamma   90.00
#
_symmetry.space_group_name_H-M   'P 1'
#
loop_
_entity.id
_entity.type
_entity.pdbx_description
1 polymer ?
#
loop_
_entity_poly.entity_id
_entity_poly.type
_entity_poly.pdbx_seq_one_letter_code
_entity_poly.pdbx_strand_id
1 'polypeptide(L)'
;MHWFLCCLFIAETLGITFLIADLRDHAEKNPGGNAWGISNVALGSTMDYLVTINIKVVDWLWTALSSHLTSKENWRTEADLKGAMVIKLFTVKFVVFYFPFFYTIFLKPHIGDGCAGDGLIDGCLVELNNSLMFFFITQIVTEMGMLVFQLAWTYKTVRTEINKAAKKMAGSKTYSYLELQAKAAPYETVEQMNDFMNQVVSYGFIVMFSVTLPFMCFLSFVTNFLYKKLIAYKICYAHQRPNPVGCEGIGSWEYIISVLSYIGVFVN
;
A
#
# COMPACT_ATOMS: atom_id res chain seq x y z
N MET A 1 -24.02 5.52 2.08
CA MET A 1 -23.39 4.37 2.77
C MET A 1 -21.88 4.33 2.55
N HIS A 2 -21.38 4.41 1.30
CA HIS A 2 -19.93 4.38 1.02
C HIS A 2 -19.14 5.46 1.78
N TRP A 3 -19.54 6.73 1.70
CA TRP A 3 -18.88 7.83 2.43
C TRP A 3 -18.90 7.69 3.96
N PHE A 4 -19.95 7.08 4.52
CA PHE A 4 -20.00 6.79 5.95
C PHE A 4 -18.93 5.77 6.35
N LEU A 5 -18.74 4.73 5.54
CA LEU A 5 -17.66 3.76 5.75
C LEU A 5 -16.29 4.41 5.56
N CYS A 6 -16.10 5.30 4.58
CA CYS A 6 -14.86 6.08 4.46
C CYS A 6 -14.55 6.81 5.76
N CYS A 7 -15.52 7.55 6.30
CA CYS A 7 -15.35 8.26 7.57
C CYS A 7 -15.06 7.33 8.75
N LEU A 8 -15.64 6.13 8.78
CA LEU A 8 -15.40 5.14 9.83
C LEU A 8 -13.96 4.63 9.79
N PHE A 9 -13.47 4.20 8.62
CA PHE A 9 -12.08 3.72 8.48
C PHE A 9 -11.07 4.84 8.75
N ILE A 10 -11.37 6.07 8.29
CA ILE A 10 -10.59 7.25 8.64
C ILE A 10 -10.56 7.42 10.17
N ALA A 11 -11.71 7.46 10.83
CA ALA A 11 -11.78 7.64 12.29
C ALA A 11 -11.07 6.53 13.07
N GLU A 12 -11.15 5.28 12.60
CA GLU A 12 -10.43 4.15 13.19
C GLU A 12 -8.92 4.34 13.09
N THR A 13 -8.38 4.70 11.92
CA THR A 13 -6.94 4.95 11.77
C THR A 13 -6.46 6.14 12.60
N LEU A 14 -7.25 7.22 12.67
CA LEU A 14 -6.95 8.36 13.54
C LEU A 14 -6.88 7.92 15.02
N GLY A 15 -7.87 7.14 15.46
CA GLY A 15 -7.95 6.63 16.83
C GLY A 15 -6.81 5.68 17.20
N ILE A 16 -6.45 4.75 16.31
CA ILE A 16 -5.35 3.80 16.53
C ILE A 16 -4.01 4.51 16.50
N THR A 17 -3.80 5.47 15.59
CA THR A 17 -2.58 6.27 15.55
C THR A 17 -2.39 7.02 16.87
N PHE A 18 -3.46 7.65 17.37
CA PHE A 18 -3.44 8.34 18.66
C PHE A 18 -3.15 7.37 19.81
N LEU A 19 -3.82 6.22 19.85
CA LEU A 19 -3.60 5.21 20.88
C LEU A 19 -2.16 4.67 20.88
N ILE A 20 -1.59 4.39 19.71
CA ILE A 20 -0.21 3.91 19.60
C ILE A 20 0.77 4.99 20.04
N ALA A 21 0.53 6.25 19.68
CA ALA A 21 1.38 7.36 20.09
C ALA A 21 1.34 7.57 21.62
N ASP A 22 0.16 7.49 22.23
CA ASP A 22 -0.01 7.58 23.68
C ASP A 22 0.69 6.43 24.41
N LEU A 23 0.55 5.19 23.90
CA LEU A 23 1.26 4.02 24.44
C LEU A 23 2.78 4.16 24.33
N ARG A 24 3.28 4.75 23.24
CA ARG A 24 4.70 5.03 23.04
C ARG A 24 5.23 6.02 24.08
N ASP A 25 4.50 7.11 24.31
CA ASP A 25 4.88 8.12 25.31
C ASP A 25 4.91 7.54 26.74
N HIS A 26 3.90 6.73 27.10
CA HIS A 26 3.89 6.02 28.39
C HIS A 26 5.08 5.05 28.56
N ALA A 27 5.52 4.41 27.48
CA ALA A 27 6.66 3.50 27.51
C ALA A 27 7.99 4.25 27.69
N GLU A 28 8.16 5.37 27.00
CA GLU A 28 9.37 6.20 27.07
C GLU A 28 9.55 6.82 28.46
N LYS A 29 8.45 7.22 29.12
CA LYS A 29 8.49 7.79 30.49
C LYS A 29 8.84 6.78 31.59
N ASN A 30 8.59 5.49 31.38
CA ASN A 30 8.83 4.44 32.37
C ASN A 30 9.75 3.32 31.84
N PRO A 31 11.04 3.57 31.55
CA PRO A 31 11.90 2.61 30.86
C PRO A 31 12.11 1.29 31.63
N GLY A 32 11.98 1.29 32.96
CA GLY A 32 12.09 0.10 33.81
C GLY A 32 10.77 -0.67 34.03
N GLY A 33 9.66 -0.18 33.48
CA GLY A 33 8.35 -0.80 33.61
C GLY A 33 8.05 -1.87 32.56
N ASN A 34 6.95 -2.58 32.77
CA ASN A 34 6.37 -3.50 31.81
C ASN A 34 4.91 -3.12 31.52
N ALA A 35 4.63 -2.58 30.34
CA ALA A 35 3.26 -2.43 29.87
C ALA A 35 2.79 -3.77 29.27
N TRP A 36 1.68 -4.31 29.77
CA TRP A 36 1.07 -5.55 29.25
C TRP A 36 2.02 -6.76 29.19
N GLY A 37 2.97 -6.85 30.14
CA GLY A 37 3.94 -7.95 30.22
C GLY A 37 5.11 -7.86 29.23
N ILE A 38 5.19 -6.79 28.43
CA ILE A 38 6.30 -6.50 27.52
C ILE A 38 7.18 -5.42 28.15
N SER A 39 8.51 -5.55 28.06
CA SER A 39 9.43 -4.51 28.51
C SER A 39 9.21 -3.22 27.73
N ASN A 40 9.19 -2.07 28.40
CA ASN A 40 8.95 -0.77 27.76
C ASN A 40 10.00 -0.42 26.70
N VAL A 41 11.22 -0.95 26.81
CA VAL A 41 12.27 -0.82 25.77
C VAL A 41 11.93 -1.62 24.52
N ALA A 42 11.36 -2.83 24.68
CA ALA A 42 10.87 -3.62 23.55
C ALA A 42 9.60 -3.00 22.95
N LEU A 43 8.82 -2.28 23.76
CA LEU A 43 7.57 -1.64 23.36
C LEU A 43 7.80 -0.56 22.28
N GLY A 44 8.85 0.25 22.41
CA GLY A 44 9.18 1.29 21.42
C GLY A 44 9.41 0.73 20.01
N SER A 45 10.11 -0.40 19.90
CA SER A 45 10.31 -1.07 18.60
C SER A 45 9.04 -1.77 18.11
N THR A 46 8.25 -2.37 18.99
CA THR A 46 7.02 -3.08 18.58
C THR A 46 5.93 -2.12 18.09
N MET A 47 5.93 -0.85 18.48
CA MET A 47 4.93 0.13 18.00
C MET A 47 5.01 0.37 16.49
N ASP A 48 6.22 0.45 15.91
CA ASP A 48 6.38 0.64 14.45
C ASP A 48 5.80 -0.55 13.66
N TYR A 49 5.93 -1.77 14.20
CA TYR A 49 5.28 -2.96 13.65
C TYR A 49 3.76 -2.87 13.76
N LEU A 50 3.21 -2.42 14.90
CA LEU A 50 1.76 -2.30 15.08
C LEU A 50 1.14 -1.30 14.11
N VAL A 51 1.76 -0.13 13.92
CA VAL A 51 1.31 0.86 12.92
C VAL A 51 1.31 0.24 11.53
N THR A 52 2.41 -0.40 11.15
CA THR A 52 2.54 -1.01 9.81
C THR A 52 1.53 -2.14 9.59
N ILE A 53 1.31 -2.98 10.60
CA ILE A 53 0.31 -4.06 10.55
C ILE A 53 -1.11 -3.46 10.42
N ASN A 54 -1.44 -2.43 11.20
CA ASN A 54 -2.73 -1.76 11.10
C ASN A 54 -2.95 -1.19 9.69
N ILE A 55 -1.99 -0.43 9.15
CA ILE A 55 -2.05 0.11 7.79
C ILE A 55 -2.33 -1.00 6.77
N LYS A 56 -1.60 -2.12 6.84
CA LYS A 56 -1.76 -3.24 5.90
C LYS A 56 -3.12 -3.94 6.03
N VAL A 57 -3.61 -4.16 7.25
CA VAL A 57 -4.91 -4.81 7.49
C VAL A 57 -6.05 -3.91 7.00
N VAL A 58 -6.00 -2.62 7.34
CA VAL A 58 -7.00 -1.64 6.90
C VAL A 58 -6.97 -1.50 5.37
N ASP A 59 -5.79 -1.44 4.76
CA ASP A 59 -5.63 -1.35 3.31
C ASP A 59 -6.23 -2.56 2.58
N TRP A 60 -5.97 -3.77 3.08
CA TRP A 60 -6.51 -5.00 2.52
C TRP A 60 -8.04 -5.04 2.63
N LEU A 61 -8.58 -4.75 3.81
CA LEU A 61 -10.03 -4.70 4.05
C LEU A 61 -10.72 -3.64 3.19
N TRP A 62 -10.15 -2.43 3.14
CA TRP A 62 -10.72 -1.32 2.41
C TRP A 62 -10.69 -1.55 0.90
N THR A 63 -9.59 -2.11 0.37
CA THR A 63 -9.47 -2.44 -1.06
C THR A 63 -10.54 -3.45 -1.47
N ALA A 64 -10.78 -4.49 -0.67
CA ALA A 64 -11.83 -5.48 -0.94
C ALA A 64 -13.24 -4.88 -0.82
N LEU A 65 -13.50 -4.09 0.22
CA LEU A 65 -14.83 -3.53 0.49
C LEU A 65 -15.21 -2.43 -0.52
N SER A 66 -14.31 -1.48 -0.76
CA SER A 66 -14.58 -0.31 -1.60
C SER A 66 -14.73 -0.69 -3.07
N SER A 67 -13.93 -1.64 -3.58
CA SER A 67 -14.10 -2.15 -4.95
C SER A 67 -15.46 -2.82 -5.15
N HIS A 68 -15.89 -3.64 -4.18
CA HIS A 68 -17.20 -4.31 -4.22
C HIS A 68 -18.40 -3.38 -4.06
N LEU A 69 -18.26 -2.31 -3.26
CA LEU A 69 -19.31 -1.31 -3.12
C LEU A 69 -19.42 -0.45 -4.38
N THR A 70 -18.29 -0.02 -4.94
CA THR A 70 -18.28 0.86 -6.12
C THR A 70 -18.83 0.13 -7.36
N SER A 71 -18.58 -1.18 -7.50
CA SER A 71 -19.18 -1.97 -8.59
C SER A 71 -20.71 -2.08 -8.50
N LYS A 72 -21.29 -1.92 -7.30
CA LYS A 72 -22.75 -1.95 -7.07
C LYS A 72 -23.44 -0.60 -7.25
N GLU A 73 -22.71 0.49 -7.43
CA GLU A 73 -23.27 1.85 -7.55
C GLU A 73 -23.88 2.16 -8.92
N ASN A 74 -23.92 1.18 -9.84
CA ASN A 74 -24.55 1.27 -11.16
C ASN A 74 -24.05 2.45 -12.01
N TRP A 75 -22.78 2.42 -12.37
CA TRP A 75 -22.16 3.41 -13.24
C TRP A 75 -22.54 3.21 -14.71
N ARG A 76 -22.70 4.32 -15.44
CA ARG A 76 -23.10 4.30 -16.86
C ARG A 76 -22.00 3.80 -17.79
N THR A 77 -20.74 4.09 -17.49
CA THR A 77 -19.58 3.70 -18.29
C THR A 77 -18.50 3.05 -17.43
N GLU A 78 -17.68 2.18 -18.04
CA GLU A 78 -16.54 1.55 -17.35
C GLU A 78 -15.45 2.58 -16.97
N ALA A 79 -15.31 3.65 -17.77
CA ALA A 79 -14.37 4.74 -17.48
C ALA A 79 -14.79 5.51 -16.22
N ASP A 80 -16.08 5.84 -16.07
CA ASP A 80 -16.60 6.51 -14.87
C ASP A 80 -16.48 5.62 -13.63
N LEU A 81 -16.76 4.32 -13.78
CA LEU A 81 -16.56 3.33 -12.71
C LEU A 81 -15.11 3.32 -12.24
N LYS A 82 -14.15 3.25 -13.18
CA LYS A 82 -12.70 3.26 -12.89
C LYS A 82 -12.29 4.54 -12.17
N GLY A 83 -12.69 5.70 -12.68
CA GLY A 83 -12.34 6.98 -12.08
C GLY A 83 -12.90 7.14 -10.66
N ALA A 84 -14.17 6.80 -10.47
CA ALA A 84 -14.80 6.84 -9.16
C ALA A 84 -14.15 5.88 -8.16
N MET A 85 -13.81 4.65 -8.59
CA MET A 85 -13.16 3.65 -7.75
C MET A 85 -11.77 4.13 -7.30
N VAL A 86 -10.98 4.69 -8.22
CA VAL A 86 -9.65 5.25 -7.94
C VAL A 86 -9.73 6.35 -6.89
N ILE A 87 -10.61 7.34 -7.06
CA ILE A 87 -10.76 8.46 -6.13
C ILE A 87 -11.17 7.96 -4.75
N LYS A 88 -12.20 7.11 -4.68
CA LYS A 88 -12.75 6.59 -3.42
C LYS A 88 -11.75 5.76 -2.63
N LEU A 89 -10.97 4.93 -3.31
CA LEU A 89 -9.92 4.16 -2.67
C LEU A 89 -8.79 5.06 -2.20
N PHE A 90 -8.31 5.95 -3.08
CA PHE A 90 -7.19 6.82 -2.78
C PHE A 90 -7.49 7.75 -1.59
N THR A 91 -8.71 8.30 -1.46
CA THR A 91 -9.06 9.19 -0.34
C THR A 91 -8.83 8.54 1.02
N VAL A 92 -9.24 7.29 1.21
CA VAL A 92 -9.03 6.59 2.48
C VAL A 92 -7.57 6.14 2.61
N LYS A 93 -6.97 5.58 1.54
CA LYS A 93 -5.55 5.19 1.57
C LYS A 93 -4.64 6.38 1.92
N PHE A 94 -4.92 7.57 1.41
CA PHE A 94 -4.17 8.78 1.73
C PHE A 94 -4.13 9.01 3.25
N VAL A 95 -5.27 8.96 3.93
CA VAL A 95 -5.30 9.11 5.39
C VAL A 95 -4.59 7.94 6.06
N VAL A 96 -4.94 6.71 5.73
CA VAL A 96 -4.40 5.49 6.38
C VAL A 96 -2.87 5.45 6.31
N PHE A 97 -2.29 5.75 5.15
CA PHE A 97 -0.84 5.64 4.92
C PHE A 97 -0.06 6.86 5.42
N TYR A 98 -0.55 8.09 5.20
CA TYR A 98 0.24 9.29 5.51
C TYR A 98 -0.05 9.89 6.89
N PHE A 99 -1.25 9.69 7.44
CA PHE A 99 -1.64 10.30 8.71
C PHE A 99 -0.74 9.92 9.88
N PRO A 100 -0.29 8.66 10.06
CA PRO A 100 0.61 8.32 11.16
C PRO A 100 1.91 9.15 11.16
N PHE A 101 2.46 9.41 9.97
CA PHE A 101 3.68 10.22 9.81
C PHE A 101 3.41 11.72 10.00
N PHE A 102 2.27 12.22 9.51
CA PHE A 102 1.83 13.58 9.77
C PHE A 102 1.54 13.83 11.25
N TYR A 103 0.96 12.84 11.94
CA TYR A 103 0.71 12.91 13.36
C TYR A 103 2.02 13.06 14.12
N THR A 104 3.02 12.23 13.80
CA THR A 104 4.33 12.30 14.43
C THR A 104 4.93 13.70 14.27
N ILE A 105 5.05 14.26 13.06
CA ILE A 105 5.77 15.53 12.87
C ILE A 105 4.97 16.78 13.24
N PHE A 106 3.66 16.84 12.97
CA PHE A 106 2.88 18.07 13.11
C PHE A 106 2.06 18.11 14.40
N LEU A 107 1.52 16.98 14.86
CA LEU A 107 0.59 16.96 16.01
C LEU A 107 1.33 16.63 17.31
N LYS A 108 2.19 15.61 17.30
CA LYS A 108 2.89 15.13 18.50
C LYS A 108 3.74 16.21 19.20
N PRO A 109 4.41 17.15 18.50
CA PRO A 109 5.14 18.23 19.19
C PRO A 109 4.24 19.24 19.92
N HIS A 110 2.97 19.33 19.53
CA HIS A 110 2.00 20.28 20.08
C HIS A 110 1.05 19.66 21.11
N ILE A 111 1.03 18.32 21.22
CA ILE A 111 0.12 17.57 22.09
C ILE A 111 0.95 16.76 23.08
N GLY A 112 0.90 17.13 24.37
CA GLY A 112 1.58 16.41 25.46
C GLY A 112 3.02 16.87 25.72
N ASP A 113 3.88 15.95 26.16
CA ASP A 113 5.28 16.21 26.55
C ASP A 113 6.25 16.16 25.35
N GLY A 114 5.74 16.06 24.11
CA GLY A 114 6.54 16.01 22.89
C GLY A 114 7.24 14.67 22.65
N CYS A 115 8.38 14.70 21.96
CA CYS A 115 9.24 13.53 21.74
C CYS A 115 10.45 13.57 22.65
N ALA A 116 10.96 12.39 23.05
CA ALA A 116 12.18 12.29 23.86
C ALA A 116 13.42 12.85 23.12
N GLY A 117 13.95 13.99 23.58
CA GLY A 117 15.19 14.59 23.07
C GLY A 117 15.39 16.03 23.56
N ASP A 118 16.64 16.54 23.48
CA ASP A 118 17.03 17.90 23.93
C ASP A 118 16.45 19.05 23.07
N GLY A 119 15.49 18.75 22.18
CA GLY A 119 14.79 19.73 21.34
C GLY A 119 13.40 19.24 20.94
N LEU A 120 12.40 20.14 21.02
CA LEU A 120 10.99 19.86 20.79
C LEU A 120 10.70 19.21 19.41
N ILE A 121 11.51 19.54 18.40
CA ILE A 121 11.32 19.08 17.01
C ILE A 121 12.38 18.04 16.61
N ASP A 122 13.63 18.17 17.09
CA ASP A 122 14.73 17.31 16.64
C ASP A 122 14.55 15.84 17.07
N GLY A 123 14.07 15.60 18.30
CA GLY A 123 13.76 14.22 18.76
C GLY A 123 12.65 13.58 17.92
N CYS A 124 11.65 14.38 17.54
CA CYS A 124 10.53 13.93 16.72
C CYS A 124 10.95 13.59 15.27
N LEU A 125 11.93 14.32 14.73
CA LEU A 125 12.46 14.08 13.39
C LEU A 125 13.21 12.74 13.32
N VAL A 126 13.98 12.41 14.37
CA VAL A 126 14.69 11.12 14.46
C VAL A 126 13.69 9.97 14.59
N GLU A 127 12.66 10.14 15.43
CA GLU A 127 11.58 9.18 15.56
C GLU A 127 10.87 8.95 14.23
N LEU A 128 10.48 10.02 13.55
CA LEU A 128 9.85 9.98 12.23
C LEU A 128 10.72 9.22 11.23
N ASN A 129 12.01 9.55 11.17
CA ASN A 129 12.94 8.93 10.23
C ASN A 129 13.02 7.41 10.44
N ASN A 130 13.13 6.96 11.69
CA ASN A 130 13.17 5.54 12.03
C ASN A 130 11.87 4.82 11.64
N SER A 131 10.72 5.36 12.06
CA SER A 131 9.41 4.79 11.75
C SER A 131 9.14 4.76 10.24
N LEU A 132 9.54 5.82 9.53
CA LEU A 132 9.38 5.94 8.09
C LEU A 132 10.28 4.97 7.34
N MET A 133 11.55 4.85 7.73
CA MET A 133 12.49 3.90 7.12
C MET A 133 11.98 2.47 7.30
N PHE A 134 11.53 2.13 8.51
CA PHE A 134 10.94 0.84 8.80
C PHE A 134 9.71 0.56 7.93
N PHE A 135 8.79 1.51 7.86
CA PHE A 135 7.57 1.38 7.07
C PHE A 135 7.88 1.25 5.57
N PHE A 136 8.74 2.11 5.02
CA PHE A 136 9.02 2.16 3.59
C PHE A 136 9.73 0.90 3.10
N ILE A 137 10.69 0.37 3.88
CA ILE A 137 11.33 -0.91 3.58
C ILE A 137 10.31 -2.06 3.64
N THR A 138 9.50 -2.11 4.70
CA THR A 138 8.45 -3.13 4.84
C THR A 138 7.43 -3.05 3.70
N GLN A 139 7.05 -1.85 3.27
CA GLN A 139 6.18 -1.61 2.13
C GLN A 139 6.80 -2.20 0.86
N ILE A 140 8.05 -1.86 0.54
CA ILE A 140 8.75 -2.41 -0.63
C ILE A 140 8.81 -3.94 -0.59
N VAL A 141 9.21 -4.51 0.55
CA VAL A 141 9.36 -5.96 0.70
C VAL A 141 8.01 -6.66 0.54
N THR A 142 6.95 -6.12 1.13
CA THR A 142 5.60 -6.70 1.02
C THR A 142 5.02 -6.58 -0.38
N GLU A 143 5.17 -5.44 -1.06
CA GLU A 143 4.70 -5.26 -2.43
C GLU A 143 5.43 -6.20 -3.41
N MET A 144 6.76 -6.23 -3.34
CA MET A 144 7.58 -7.12 -4.16
C MET A 144 7.30 -8.59 -3.84
N GLY A 145 7.15 -8.92 -2.55
CA GLY A 145 6.85 -10.27 -2.07
C GLY A 145 5.49 -10.76 -2.54
N MET A 146 4.43 -9.94 -2.43
CA MET A 146 3.10 -10.27 -2.92
C MET A 146 3.10 -10.46 -4.44
N LEU A 147 3.81 -9.62 -5.20
CA LEU A 147 3.92 -9.76 -6.65
C LEU A 147 4.62 -11.08 -7.02
N VAL A 148 5.78 -11.37 -6.42
CA VAL A 148 6.49 -12.64 -6.68
C VAL A 148 5.67 -13.85 -6.24
N PHE A 149 4.94 -13.74 -5.13
CA PHE A 149 4.02 -14.78 -4.67
C PHE A 149 2.90 -15.02 -5.68
N GLN A 150 2.26 -13.97 -6.20
CA GLN A 150 1.24 -14.08 -7.25
C GLN A 150 1.81 -14.77 -8.51
N LEU A 151 3.01 -14.38 -8.94
CA LEU A 151 3.69 -15.03 -10.08
C LEU A 151 3.95 -16.52 -9.81
N ALA A 152 4.49 -16.86 -8.64
CA ALA A 152 4.79 -18.23 -8.27
C ALA A 152 3.52 -19.08 -8.14
N TRP A 153 2.45 -18.51 -7.57
CA TRP A 153 1.16 -19.15 -7.43
C TRP A 153 0.55 -19.45 -8.80
N THR A 154 0.53 -18.47 -9.71
CA THR A 154 0.03 -18.66 -11.06
C THR A 154 0.86 -19.69 -11.82
N TYR A 155 2.19 -19.59 -11.75
CA TYR A 155 3.10 -20.56 -12.38
C TYR A 155 2.83 -21.98 -11.89
N LYS A 156 2.70 -22.17 -10.57
CA LYS A 156 2.39 -23.47 -9.96
C LYS A 156 1.02 -23.97 -10.40
N THR A 157 0.00 -23.12 -10.41
CA THR A 157 -1.35 -23.47 -10.85
C THR A 157 -1.35 -23.95 -12.30
N VAL A 158 -0.77 -23.17 -13.22
CA VAL A 158 -0.63 -23.54 -14.64
C VAL A 158 0.14 -24.85 -14.81
N ARG A 159 1.26 -25.02 -14.11
CA ARG A 159 2.07 -26.25 -14.19
C ARG A 159 1.32 -27.48 -13.69
N THR A 160 0.57 -27.36 -12.60
CA THR A 160 -0.23 -28.47 -12.07
C THR A 160 -1.32 -28.90 -13.04
N GLU A 161 -1.97 -27.96 -13.72
CA GLU A 161 -3.01 -28.25 -14.71
C GLU A 161 -2.45 -28.86 -16.00
N ILE A 162 -1.32 -28.36 -16.50
CA ILE A 162 -0.60 -28.98 -17.64
C ILE A 162 -0.26 -30.44 -17.32
N ASN A 163 0.26 -30.70 -16.11
CA ASN A 163 0.60 -32.05 -15.68
C ASN A 163 -0.64 -32.96 -15.55
N LYS A 164 -1.78 -32.43 -15.08
CA LYS A 164 -3.06 -33.17 -15.03
C LYS A 164 -3.58 -33.49 -16.42
N ALA A 165 -3.52 -32.54 -17.35
CA ALA A 165 -3.93 -32.71 -18.74
C ALA A 165 -3.06 -33.76 -19.46
N ALA A 166 -1.74 -33.70 -19.28
CA ALA A 166 -0.80 -34.67 -19.83
C ALA A 166 -1.07 -36.10 -19.34
N LYS A 167 -1.41 -36.26 -18.05
CA LYS A 167 -1.78 -37.56 -17.46
C LYS A 167 -3.13 -38.09 -17.98
N LYS A 168 -4.14 -37.23 -18.15
CA LYS A 168 -5.47 -37.64 -18.62
C LYS A 168 -5.49 -38.06 -20.09
N MET A 169 -4.57 -37.56 -20.91
CA MET A 169 -4.59 -37.76 -22.37
C MET A 169 -3.39 -38.56 -22.91
N ALA A 170 -2.88 -39.52 -22.13
CA ALA A 170 -1.85 -40.48 -22.54
C ALA A 170 -0.62 -39.86 -23.27
N GLY A 171 -0.21 -38.65 -22.86
CA GLY A 171 1.08 -38.06 -23.26
C GLY A 171 1.19 -37.47 -24.67
N SER A 172 0.13 -37.41 -25.50
CA SER A 172 0.29 -37.07 -26.92
C SER A 172 -0.09 -35.64 -27.36
N LYS A 173 -0.84 -34.86 -26.58
CA LYS A 173 -1.20 -33.48 -26.97
C LYS A 173 -0.34 -32.42 -26.26
N THR A 174 0.38 -31.64 -27.07
CA THR A 174 1.00 -30.37 -26.66
C THR A 174 -0.10 -29.37 -26.30
N TYR A 175 0.00 -28.71 -25.14
CA TYR A 175 -0.98 -27.71 -24.71
C TYR A 175 -1.02 -26.57 -25.74
N SER A 176 -2.20 -26.28 -26.28
CA SER A 176 -2.33 -25.17 -27.23
C SER A 176 -2.15 -23.84 -26.48
N TYR A 177 -1.61 -22.84 -27.17
CA TYR A 177 -1.50 -21.49 -26.63
C TYR A 177 -2.84 -20.96 -26.11
N LEU A 178 -3.93 -21.25 -26.85
CA LEU A 178 -5.28 -20.81 -26.48
C LEU A 178 -5.77 -21.48 -25.18
N GLU A 179 -5.45 -22.76 -25.00
CA GLU A 179 -5.81 -23.48 -23.77
C GLU A 179 -5.06 -22.91 -22.57
N LEU A 180 -3.80 -22.49 -22.75
CA LEU A 180 -3.01 -21.84 -21.70
C LEU A 180 -3.57 -20.48 -21.35
N GLN A 181 -3.88 -19.65 -22.35
CA GLN A 181 -4.48 -18.34 -22.13
C GLN A 181 -5.83 -18.44 -21.42
N ALA A 182 -6.70 -19.37 -21.81
CA ALA A 182 -8.00 -19.54 -21.17
C ALA A 182 -7.92 -19.91 -19.67
N LYS A 183 -6.75 -20.33 -19.19
CA LYS A 183 -6.51 -20.73 -17.78
C LYS A 183 -5.77 -19.68 -16.96
N ALA A 184 -5.11 -18.70 -17.59
CA ALA A 184 -4.48 -17.61 -16.85
C ALA A 184 -5.52 -16.69 -16.22
N ALA A 185 -5.15 -15.92 -15.19
CA ALA A 185 -6.07 -14.98 -14.54
C ALA A 185 -6.33 -13.76 -15.44
N PRO A 186 -7.55 -13.21 -15.50
CA PRO A 186 -7.82 -12.02 -16.29
C PRO A 186 -7.21 -10.79 -15.61
N TYR A 187 -6.47 -9.97 -16.38
CA TYR A 187 -5.92 -8.70 -15.88
C TYR A 187 -6.98 -7.60 -15.94
N GLU A 188 -7.90 -7.63 -14.97
CA GLU A 188 -9.07 -6.74 -14.92
C GLU A 188 -8.78 -5.39 -14.27
N THR A 189 -9.81 -4.55 -14.26
CA THR A 189 -9.82 -3.19 -13.70
C THR A 189 -9.23 -3.09 -12.29
N VAL A 190 -9.58 -4.01 -11.39
CA VAL A 190 -9.15 -3.93 -9.98
C VAL A 190 -7.65 -4.18 -9.86
N GLU A 191 -7.09 -5.14 -10.60
CA GLU A 191 -5.66 -5.43 -10.57
C GLU A 191 -4.84 -4.33 -11.21
N GLN A 192 -5.28 -3.82 -12.37
CA GLN A 192 -4.67 -2.66 -13.04
C GLN A 192 -4.59 -1.45 -12.12
N MET A 193 -5.70 -1.17 -11.43
CA MET A 193 -5.80 -0.06 -10.52
C MET A 193 -4.91 -0.25 -9.29
N ASN A 194 -4.89 -1.44 -8.68
CA ASN A 194 -4.06 -1.72 -7.50
C ASN A 194 -2.56 -1.57 -7.82
N ASP A 195 -2.13 -2.11 -8.97
CA ASP A 195 -0.75 -1.99 -9.45
C ASP A 195 -0.33 -0.50 -9.57
N PHE A 196 -1.20 0.34 -10.14
CA PHE A 196 -0.93 1.78 -10.25
C PHE A 196 -1.06 2.52 -8.91
N MET A 197 -2.01 2.14 -8.05
CA MET A 197 -2.24 2.74 -6.74
C MET A 197 -1.02 2.59 -5.84
N ASN A 198 -0.41 1.41 -5.81
CA ASN A 198 0.77 1.15 -4.98
C ASN A 198 1.97 2.02 -5.43
N GLN A 199 2.07 2.28 -6.74
CA GLN A 199 3.07 3.20 -7.29
C GLN A 199 2.79 4.66 -6.90
N VAL A 200 1.53 5.11 -6.98
CA VAL A 200 1.13 6.47 -6.62
C VAL A 200 1.31 6.73 -5.13
N VAL A 201 0.98 5.75 -4.27
CA VAL A 201 1.20 5.85 -2.83
C VAL A 201 2.70 5.99 -2.52
N SER A 202 3.54 5.17 -3.18
CA SER A 202 5.00 5.27 -3.05
C SER A 202 5.55 6.61 -3.52
N TYR A 203 5.01 7.16 -4.63
CA TYR A 203 5.33 8.49 -5.10
C TYR A 203 5.00 9.57 -4.05
N GLY A 204 3.82 9.51 -3.42
CA GLY A 204 3.44 10.45 -2.38
C GLY A 204 4.41 10.46 -1.19
N PHE A 205 4.91 9.29 -0.78
CA PHE A 205 5.93 9.21 0.29
C PHE A 205 7.23 9.93 -0.09
N ILE A 206 7.67 9.81 -1.35
CA ILE A 206 8.88 10.47 -1.83
C ILE A 206 8.68 11.99 -1.87
N VAL A 207 7.56 12.44 -2.42
CA VAL A 207 7.30 13.88 -2.55
C VAL A 207 7.18 14.55 -1.18
N MET A 208 6.50 13.91 -0.22
CA MET A 208 6.23 14.52 1.09
C MET A 208 7.36 14.34 2.11
N PHE A 209 8.19 13.30 2.02
CA PHE A 209 9.16 12.96 3.07
C PHE A 209 10.60 12.75 2.59
N SER A 210 10.92 13.03 1.32
CA SER A 210 12.30 12.90 0.83
C SER A 210 13.28 13.89 1.47
N VAL A 211 12.80 15.05 1.94
CA VAL A 211 13.63 16.04 2.65
C VAL A 211 14.14 15.48 3.98
N THR A 212 13.31 14.70 4.70
CA THR A 212 13.70 14.09 5.97
C THR A 212 14.59 12.85 5.77
N LEU A 213 14.33 12.05 4.73
CA LEU A 213 15.10 10.84 4.43
C LEU A 213 15.44 10.75 2.94
N PRO A 214 16.54 11.37 2.48
CA PRO A 214 16.92 11.40 1.07
C PRO A 214 17.25 10.02 0.50
N PHE A 215 17.61 9.06 1.36
CA PHE A 215 17.87 7.66 0.97
C PHE A 215 16.65 6.99 0.31
N MET A 216 15.42 7.42 0.63
CA MET A 216 14.21 6.89 0.01
C MET A 216 14.19 7.06 -1.50
N CYS A 217 14.69 8.19 -2.02
CA CYS A 217 14.71 8.47 -3.45
C CYS A 217 15.56 7.43 -4.19
N PHE A 218 16.73 7.10 -3.64
CA PHE A 218 17.61 6.08 -4.21
C PHE A 218 16.97 4.69 -4.16
N LEU A 219 16.38 4.32 -3.02
CA LEU A 219 15.71 3.03 -2.87
C LEU A 219 14.49 2.91 -3.80
N SER A 220 13.72 3.98 -3.96
CA SER A 220 12.61 4.02 -4.92
C SER A 220 13.08 3.86 -6.36
N PHE A 221 14.18 4.51 -6.74
CA PHE A 221 14.73 4.36 -8.09
C PHE A 221 15.08 2.90 -8.41
N VAL A 222 15.78 2.21 -7.50
CA VAL A 222 16.16 0.80 -7.67
C VAL A 222 14.91 -0.09 -7.72
N THR A 223 13.98 0.10 -6.79
CA THR A 223 12.77 -0.72 -6.72
C THR A 223 11.86 -0.51 -7.92
N ASN A 224 11.68 0.71 -8.42
CA ASN A 224 10.92 1.01 -9.64
C ASN A 224 11.52 0.31 -10.88
N PHE A 225 12.86 0.21 -10.97
CA PHE A 225 13.51 -0.51 -12.06
C PHE A 225 13.22 -2.01 -12.04
N LEU A 226 13.16 -2.62 -10.85
CA LEU A 226 12.78 -4.02 -10.68
C LEU A 226 11.28 -4.21 -10.91
N TYR A 227 10.46 -3.34 -10.33
CA TYR A 227 9.00 -3.38 -10.40
C TYR A 227 8.50 -3.35 -11.84
N LYS A 228 9.02 -2.45 -12.69
CA LYS A 228 8.63 -2.41 -14.11
C LYS A 228 8.90 -3.73 -14.85
N LYS A 229 9.98 -4.44 -14.50
CA LYS A 229 10.34 -5.72 -15.13
C LYS A 229 9.44 -6.84 -14.64
N LEU A 230 9.16 -6.85 -13.33
CA LEU A 230 8.26 -7.83 -12.73
C LEU A 230 6.82 -7.66 -13.21
N ILE A 231 6.33 -6.42 -13.36
CA ILE A 231 4.97 -6.16 -13.87
C ILE A 231 4.85 -6.56 -15.35
N ALA A 232 5.87 -6.29 -16.16
CA ALA A 232 5.92 -6.75 -17.54
C ALA A 232 5.89 -8.29 -17.60
N TYR A 233 6.62 -8.96 -16.71
CA TYR A 233 6.58 -10.42 -16.61
C TYR A 233 5.20 -10.93 -16.16
N LYS A 234 4.57 -10.28 -15.17
CA LYS A 234 3.22 -10.56 -14.68
C LYS A 234 2.18 -10.49 -15.78
N ILE A 235 2.20 -9.44 -16.60
CA ILE A 235 1.23 -9.25 -17.68
C ILE A 235 1.48 -10.23 -18.82
N CYS A 236 2.73 -10.54 -19.15
CA CYS A 236 3.06 -11.44 -20.27
C CYS A 236 2.89 -12.94 -19.95
N TYR A 237 3.18 -13.37 -18.72
CA TYR A 237 3.29 -14.80 -18.37
C TYR A 237 2.30 -15.27 -17.31
N ALA A 238 1.74 -14.39 -16.49
CA ALA A 238 0.81 -14.77 -15.42
C ALA A 238 -0.66 -14.40 -15.72
N HIS A 239 -0.91 -13.47 -16.63
CA HIS A 239 -2.27 -13.04 -16.95
C HIS A 239 -2.66 -13.37 -18.38
N GLN A 240 -3.97 -13.42 -18.61
CA GLN A 240 -4.51 -13.41 -19.96
C GLN A 240 -4.16 -12.11 -20.65
N ARG A 241 -3.98 -12.14 -21.97
CA ARG A 241 -3.76 -10.93 -22.75
C ARG A 241 -4.96 -10.00 -22.58
N PRO A 242 -4.80 -8.79 -22.01
CA PRO A 242 -5.90 -7.86 -21.87
C PRO A 242 -6.32 -7.35 -23.25
N ASN A 243 -7.60 -7.03 -23.39
CA ASN A 243 -8.12 -6.41 -24.61
C ASN A 243 -7.59 -4.96 -24.70
N PRO A 244 -7.07 -4.54 -25.87
CA PRO A 244 -6.64 -3.16 -26.04
C PRO A 244 -7.86 -2.23 -25.98
N VAL A 245 -7.79 -1.21 -25.13
CA VAL A 245 -8.81 -0.17 -25.00
C VAL A 245 -8.14 1.17 -25.24
N GLY A 246 -8.77 2.03 -26.04
CA GLY A 246 -8.32 3.42 -26.20
C GLY A 246 -8.66 4.22 -24.96
N CYS A 247 -7.70 4.99 -24.44
CA CYS A 247 -7.90 5.93 -23.34
C CYS A 247 -7.21 7.26 -23.63
N GLU A 248 -7.83 8.36 -23.20
CA GLU A 248 -7.23 9.68 -23.22
C GLU A 248 -6.51 9.92 -21.88
N GLY A 249 -5.18 10.00 -21.92
CA GLY A 249 -4.35 10.22 -20.73
C GLY A 249 -4.42 9.08 -19.70
N ILE A 250 -4.03 9.41 -18.46
CA ILE A 250 -4.04 8.48 -17.32
C ILE A 250 -5.33 8.59 -16.48
N GLY A 251 -6.25 9.50 -16.82
CA GLY A 251 -7.52 9.67 -16.12
C GLY A 251 -7.37 10.31 -14.72
N SER A 252 -8.17 9.84 -13.75
CA SER A 252 -8.22 10.42 -12.39
C SER A 252 -6.90 10.41 -11.63
N TRP A 253 -5.92 9.62 -12.09
CA TRP A 253 -4.58 9.58 -11.54
C TRP A 253 -3.81 10.90 -11.70
N GLU A 254 -4.03 11.63 -12.78
CA GLU A 254 -3.38 12.94 -13.00
C GLU A 254 -3.78 13.95 -11.92
N TYR A 255 -5.08 13.98 -11.60
CA TYR A 255 -5.60 14.79 -10.51
C TYR A 255 -4.99 14.40 -9.16
N ILE A 256 -4.91 13.09 -8.87
CA ILE A 256 -4.31 12.58 -7.62
C ILE A 256 -2.83 12.97 -7.49
N ILE A 257 -2.04 12.76 -8.55
CA ILE A 257 -0.62 13.09 -8.55
C ILE A 257 -0.43 14.59 -8.35
N SER A 258 -1.25 15.42 -9.00
CA SER A 258 -1.21 16.88 -8.84
C SER A 258 -1.50 17.30 -7.40
N VAL A 259 -2.55 16.73 -6.78
CA VAL A 259 -2.88 16.98 -5.37
C VAL A 259 -1.74 16.57 -4.45
N LEU A 260 -1.15 15.39 -4.66
CA LEU A 260 0.01 14.93 -3.91
C LEU A 260 1.21 15.87 -4.06
N SER A 261 1.47 16.39 -5.26
CA SER A 261 2.53 17.39 -5.49
C SER A 261 2.29 18.68 -4.72
N TYR A 262 1.06 19.21 -4.73
CA TYR A 262 0.72 20.41 -3.98
C TYR A 262 0.86 20.21 -2.47
N ILE A 263 0.35 19.09 -1.94
CA ILE A 263 0.50 18.74 -0.51
C ILE A 263 1.98 18.61 -0.17
N GLY A 264 2.78 17.99 -1.05
CA GLY A 264 4.22 17.91 -0.93
C GLY A 264 4.92 19.25 -0.71
N VAL A 265 4.51 20.28 -1.45
CA VAL A 265 5.07 21.64 -1.28
C VAL A 265 4.68 22.25 0.07
N PHE A 266 3.52 21.92 0.62
CA PHE A 266 3.12 22.40 1.95
C PHE A 266 3.77 21.65 3.11
N VAL A 267 4.12 20.37 2.90
CA VAL A 267 4.71 19.51 3.93
C VAL A 267 6.21 19.74 4.11
N ASN A 268 6.93 20.00 3.01
CA ASN A 268 8.38 20.25 3.00
C ASN A 268 8.70 21.72 3.31
#